data_AF-A0A7C5DRQ1-F1
#
_entry.id   AF-A0A7C5DRQ1-F1
#
_cell.length_a   1.000
_cell.length_b   1.000
_cell.length_c   1.000
_cell.angle_alpha   90.00
_cell.angle_beta   90.00
_cell.angle_gamma   90.00
#
_symmetry.space_group_name_H-M   'P 1'
#
loop_
_entity.id
_entity.type
_entity.pdbx_description
1 polymer ?
#
loop_
_entity_poly.entity_id
_entity_poly.type
_entity_poly.pdbx_seq_one_letter_code
_entity_poly.pdbx_strand_id
1 'polypeptide(L)'
;LGKELALEMYQSGADIIYGAAGKSHLGVFAAAEENPDWWAIGTDVDQAWSTPEHADVIVASGLKRVDLAVYNEIMKAVEGTWKAGVISYGMVSDVGIGTGIAFGPWTINDYITASYSEAALPNNVVHGILTKLVEAVDGIINGTIVIEHE
;
A
#
# COMPACT_ATOMS: atom_id res chain seq x y z
N LEU A 1 14.59 -17.25 3.04
CA LEU A 1 14.96 -15.87 3.41
C LEU A 1 13.77 -15.00 3.82
N GLY A 2 12.94 -14.48 2.91
CA GLY A 2 11.84 -13.56 3.29
C GLY A 2 10.84 -14.17 4.29
N LYS A 3 10.50 -15.45 4.11
CA LYS A 3 9.62 -16.19 5.02
C LYS A 3 10.22 -16.40 6.41
N GLU A 4 11.48 -16.82 6.49
CA GLU A 4 12.14 -17.12 7.76
C GLU A 4 12.28 -15.87 8.63
N LEU A 5 12.63 -14.73 8.03
CA LEU A 5 12.69 -13.46 8.75
C LEU A 5 11.29 -13.02 9.24
N ALA A 6 10.25 -13.18 8.40
CA ALA A 6 8.89 -12.87 8.80
C ALA A 6 8.42 -13.76 9.97
N LEU A 7 8.73 -15.06 9.92
CA LEU A 7 8.44 -15.99 11.01
C LEU A 7 9.14 -15.58 12.31
N GLU A 8 10.41 -15.17 12.26
CA GLU A 8 11.12 -14.67 13.44
C GLU A 8 10.44 -13.43 14.02
N MET A 9 10.03 -12.48 13.18
CA MET A 9 9.32 -11.27 13.60
C MET A 9 7.95 -11.59 14.23
N TYR A 10 7.16 -12.47 13.60
CA TYR A 10 5.88 -12.92 14.13
C TYR A 10 6.03 -13.68 15.45
N GLN A 11 6.99 -14.61 15.54
CA GLN A 11 7.31 -15.34 16.78
C GLN A 11 7.83 -14.42 17.89
N SER A 12 8.43 -13.29 17.53
CA SER A 12 8.84 -12.23 18.47
C SER A 12 7.68 -11.32 18.90
N GLY A 13 6.46 -11.59 18.44
CA GLY A 13 5.25 -10.91 18.89
C GLY A 13 4.72 -9.84 17.94
N ALA A 14 5.19 -9.77 16.70
CA ALA A 14 4.48 -9.00 15.68
C ALA A 14 3.14 -9.68 15.35
N ASP A 15 2.07 -8.91 15.21
CA ASP A 15 0.78 -9.40 14.70
C ASP A 15 0.63 -9.12 13.20
N ILE A 16 1.34 -8.10 12.71
CA ILE A 16 1.25 -7.62 11.34
C ILE A 16 2.62 -7.19 10.81
N ILE A 17 2.94 -7.56 9.56
CA ILE A 17 4.19 -7.14 8.90
C ILE A 17 3.88 -6.42 7.60
N TYR A 18 4.49 -5.24 7.41
CA TYR A 18 4.48 -4.53 6.14
C TYR A 18 5.63 -5.01 5.24
N GLY A 19 5.27 -5.71 4.17
CA GLY A 19 6.20 -6.25 3.20
C GLY A 19 6.68 -5.19 2.21
N ALA A 20 7.79 -4.51 2.49
CA ALA A 20 8.40 -3.52 1.59
C ALA A 20 9.67 -4.04 0.89
N ALA A 21 9.64 -5.27 0.35
CA ALA A 21 10.84 -5.99 -0.11
C ALA A 21 10.75 -6.56 -1.54
N GLY A 22 9.89 -5.97 -2.40
CA GLY A 22 9.58 -6.54 -3.71
C GLY A 22 9.16 -8.01 -3.60
N LYS A 23 9.56 -8.86 -4.55
CA LYS A 23 9.18 -10.29 -4.56
C LYS A 23 9.56 -11.06 -3.28
N SER A 24 10.53 -10.59 -2.49
CA SER A 24 10.89 -11.26 -1.25
C SER A 24 9.76 -11.25 -0.20
N HIS A 25 8.85 -10.26 -0.23
CA HIS A 25 7.73 -10.22 0.72
C HIS A 25 6.66 -11.29 0.48
N LEU A 26 6.74 -12.09 -0.60
CA LEU A 26 5.83 -13.21 -0.79
C LEU A 26 6.04 -14.23 0.33
N GLY A 27 7.25 -14.25 0.90
CA GLY A 27 7.54 -14.98 2.13
C GLY A 27 6.85 -14.42 3.37
N VAL A 28 6.54 -13.12 3.44
CA VAL A 28 5.77 -12.52 4.54
C VAL A 28 4.34 -13.02 4.51
N PHE A 29 3.72 -13.09 3.32
CA PHE A 29 2.38 -13.65 3.15
C PHE A 29 2.34 -15.13 3.51
N ALA A 30 3.27 -15.91 2.94
CA ALA A 30 3.40 -17.34 3.26
C ALA A 30 3.78 -17.64 4.72
N ALA A 31 4.31 -16.66 5.47
CA ALA A 31 4.53 -16.76 6.90
C ALA A 31 3.26 -16.43 7.69
N ALA A 32 2.53 -15.38 7.28
CA ALA A 32 1.27 -14.98 7.91
C ALA A 32 0.24 -16.12 7.87
N GLU A 33 0.16 -16.86 6.75
CA GLU A 33 -0.74 -18.02 6.59
C GLU A 33 -0.48 -19.16 7.58
N GLU A 34 0.69 -19.20 8.25
CA GLU A 34 0.97 -20.24 9.24
C GLU A 34 0.21 -20.05 10.56
N ASN A 35 -0.40 -18.88 10.79
CA ASN A 35 -1.16 -18.59 11.99
C ASN A 35 -2.34 -17.66 11.69
N PRO A 36 -3.58 -18.02 12.09
CA PRO A 36 -4.77 -17.20 11.84
C PRO A 36 -4.75 -15.81 12.50
N ASP A 37 -3.85 -15.57 13.46
CA ASP A 37 -3.70 -14.28 14.13
C ASP A 37 -2.62 -13.38 13.48
N TRP A 38 -1.95 -13.84 12.41
CA TRP A 38 -0.91 -13.08 11.72
C TRP A 38 -1.40 -12.48 10.40
N TRP A 39 -1.05 -11.23 10.17
CA TRP A 39 -1.53 -10.43 9.03
C TRP A 39 -0.39 -9.79 8.27
N ALA A 40 -0.63 -9.44 7.00
CA ALA A 40 0.35 -8.73 6.19
C ALA A 40 -0.22 -7.47 5.53
N ILE A 41 0.66 -6.50 5.30
CA ILE A 41 0.39 -5.36 4.41
C ILE A 41 1.28 -5.49 3.18
N GLY A 42 0.67 -5.41 2.00
CA GLY A 42 1.36 -5.41 0.72
C GLY A 42 1.86 -4.02 0.28
N THR A 43 2.67 -3.97 -0.77
CA THR A 43 3.20 -2.73 -1.36
C THR A 43 3.10 -2.73 -2.89
N ASP A 44 3.30 -1.55 -3.49
CA ASP A 44 3.30 -1.23 -4.92
C ASP A 44 1.93 -1.33 -5.60
N VAL A 45 1.24 -2.46 -5.49
CA VAL A 45 -0.09 -2.72 -6.07
C VAL A 45 -1.04 -3.26 -5.01
N ASP A 46 -2.32 -3.43 -5.33
CA ASP A 46 -3.19 -4.24 -4.47
C ASP A 46 -2.74 -5.70 -4.55
N GLN A 47 -2.06 -6.15 -3.50
CA GLN A 47 -1.42 -7.46 -3.55
C GLN A 47 -2.41 -8.60 -3.33
N ALA A 48 -3.53 -8.35 -2.67
CA ALA A 48 -4.62 -9.33 -2.64
C ALA A 48 -5.16 -9.63 -4.05
N TRP A 49 -5.13 -8.64 -4.96
CA TRP A 49 -5.47 -8.85 -6.36
C TRP A 49 -4.37 -9.59 -7.14
N SER A 50 -3.11 -9.19 -6.95
CA SER A 50 -1.99 -9.74 -7.74
C SER A 50 -1.50 -11.11 -7.27
N THR A 51 -1.80 -11.48 -6.01
CA THR A 51 -1.47 -12.76 -5.38
C THR A 51 -2.71 -13.29 -4.64
N PRO A 52 -3.77 -13.68 -5.37
CA PRO A 52 -5.06 -14.06 -4.78
C PRO A 52 -4.97 -15.27 -3.86
N GLU A 53 -3.95 -16.12 -4.02
CA GLU A 53 -3.68 -17.24 -3.12
C GLU A 53 -3.37 -16.82 -1.68
N HIS A 54 -3.02 -15.55 -1.45
CA HIS A 54 -2.68 -14.97 -0.14
C HIS A 54 -3.69 -13.90 0.31
N ALA A 55 -4.83 -13.76 -0.39
CA ALA A 55 -5.78 -12.67 -0.16
C ALA A 55 -6.42 -12.71 1.24
N ASP A 56 -6.43 -13.87 1.88
CA ASP A 56 -6.99 -14.13 3.21
C ASP A 56 -6.14 -13.55 4.36
N VAL A 57 -4.84 -13.30 4.14
CA VAL A 57 -3.94 -12.73 5.17
C VAL A 57 -3.51 -11.28 4.89
N ILE A 58 -3.74 -10.77 3.67
CA ILE A 58 -3.37 -9.41 3.28
C ILE A 58 -4.48 -8.45 3.70
N VAL A 59 -4.26 -7.62 4.72
CA VAL A 59 -5.30 -6.69 5.22
C VAL A 59 -5.36 -5.36 4.45
N ALA A 60 -4.25 -4.96 3.82
CA ALA A 60 -4.15 -3.72 3.07
C ALA A 60 -2.97 -3.80 2.09
N SER A 61 -2.89 -2.90 1.12
CA SER A 61 -1.66 -2.66 0.36
C SER A 61 -1.38 -1.17 0.17
N GLY A 62 -0.15 -0.75 0.47
CA GLY A 62 0.35 0.58 0.11
C GLY A 62 0.63 0.66 -1.38
N LEU A 63 -0.10 1.49 -2.11
CA LEU A 63 0.01 1.60 -3.56
C LEU A 63 1.13 2.56 -3.96
N LYS A 64 1.87 2.19 -5.00
CA LYS A 64 2.87 3.04 -5.63
C LYS A 64 2.66 3.03 -7.14
N ARG A 65 2.17 4.14 -7.68
CA ARG A 65 1.76 4.28 -9.08
C ARG A 65 2.94 4.52 -10.03
N VAL A 66 3.93 3.62 -9.98
CA VAL A 66 5.08 3.63 -10.89
C VAL A 66 4.62 3.49 -12.34
N ASP A 67 3.53 2.75 -12.59
CA ASP A 67 2.86 2.65 -13.88
C ASP A 67 2.50 4.03 -14.45
N LEU A 68 1.84 4.87 -13.64
CA LEU A 68 1.45 6.23 -14.05
C LEU A 68 2.66 7.15 -14.18
N ALA A 69 3.64 7.04 -13.27
CA ALA A 69 4.85 7.85 -13.35
C ALA A 69 5.61 7.59 -14.66
N VAL A 70 5.84 6.32 -15.00
CA VAL A 70 6.52 5.94 -16.25
C VAL A 70 5.72 6.38 -17.47
N TYR A 71 4.40 6.12 -17.48
CA TYR A 71 3.53 6.51 -18.59
C TYR A 71 3.58 8.03 -18.83
N ASN A 72 3.38 8.83 -17.78
CA ASN A 72 3.35 10.29 -17.88
C ASN A 72 4.67 10.87 -18.40
N GLU A 73 5.81 10.35 -17.94
CA GLU A 73 7.11 10.84 -18.39
C GLU A 73 7.43 10.45 -19.84
N ILE A 74 7.04 9.25 -20.27
CA ILE A 74 7.12 8.86 -21.68
C ILE A 74 6.24 9.75 -22.55
N MET A 75 5.01 10.04 -22.11
CA MET A 75 4.10 10.91 -22.85
C MET A 75 4.64 12.34 -23.00
N LYS A 76 5.20 12.91 -21.94
CA LYS A 76 5.90 14.22 -22.02
C LYS A 76 7.05 14.19 -23.04
N ALA A 77 7.79 13.08 -23.14
CA ALA A 77 8.88 12.95 -24.11
C ALA A 77 8.34 12.88 -25.54
N VAL A 78 7.27 12.12 -25.77
CA VAL A 78 6.58 12.03 -27.08
C VAL A 78 6.02 13.39 -27.51
N GLU A 79 5.45 14.15 -26.58
CA GLU A 79 4.90 15.49 -26.83
C GLU A 79 5.96 16.59 -26.94
N GLY A 80 7.24 16.27 -26.69
CA GLY A 80 8.33 17.24 -26.71
C GLY A 80 8.29 18.24 -25.54
N THR A 81 7.55 17.93 -24.47
CA THR A 81 7.40 18.77 -23.26
C THR A 81 8.23 18.27 -22.08
N TRP A 82 8.92 17.14 -22.22
CA TRP A 82 9.75 16.55 -21.17
C TRP A 82 10.88 17.48 -20.72
N LYS A 83 11.13 17.49 -19.41
CA LYS A 83 12.20 18.26 -18.79
C LYS A 83 12.98 17.37 -17.83
N ALA A 84 14.31 17.49 -17.90
CA ALA A 84 15.18 16.89 -16.90
C ALA A 84 14.99 17.58 -15.54
N GLY A 85 15.08 16.80 -14.47
CA GLY A 85 14.96 17.31 -13.10
C GLY A 85 14.46 16.22 -12.14
N VAL A 86 14.24 16.62 -10.89
CA VAL A 86 13.56 15.78 -9.91
C VAL A 86 12.06 16.04 -10.03
N ILE A 87 11.29 14.96 -10.18
CA ILE A 87 9.83 15.00 -10.23
C ILE A 87 9.34 14.18 -9.04
N SER A 88 8.51 14.79 -8.20
CA SER A 88 7.87 14.11 -7.09
C SER A 88 6.53 13.53 -7.55
N TYR A 89 6.24 12.30 -7.14
CA TYR A 89 4.94 11.65 -7.30
C TYR A 89 4.47 11.20 -5.92
N GLY A 90 3.29 11.64 -5.51
CA GLY A 90 2.76 11.42 -4.17
C GLY A 90 1.38 12.04 -4.02
N MET A 91 0.87 12.12 -2.79
CA MET A 91 -0.48 12.68 -2.54
C MET A 91 -0.56 14.19 -2.78
N VAL A 92 0.56 14.91 -2.61
CA VAL A 92 0.66 16.37 -2.75
C VAL A 92 1.55 16.75 -3.94
N SER A 93 1.57 15.92 -4.98
CA SER A 93 2.51 16.11 -6.09
C SER A 93 1.97 16.97 -7.23
N ASP A 94 2.89 17.57 -7.99
CA ASP A 94 2.58 18.44 -9.14
C ASP A 94 1.84 17.72 -10.28
N VAL A 95 1.85 16.39 -10.29
CA VAL A 95 1.51 15.53 -11.44
C VAL A 95 0.40 14.52 -11.16
N GLY A 96 -0.26 14.59 -9.98
CA GLY A 96 -1.40 13.76 -9.62
C GLY A 96 -1.08 12.58 -8.68
N ILE A 97 -1.89 11.52 -8.74
CA ILE A 97 -1.87 10.41 -7.77
C ILE A 97 -0.64 9.51 -7.97
N GLY A 98 0.38 9.70 -7.14
CA GLY A 98 1.58 8.84 -7.13
C GLY A 98 1.48 7.61 -6.22
N THR A 99 0.51 7.60 -5.31
CA THR A 99 0.41 6.62 -4.22
C THR A 99 -1.03 6.48 -3.73
N GLY A 100 -1.26 5.63 -2.74
CA GLY A 100 -2.56 5.41 -2.10
C GLY A 100 -2.51 4.18 -1.20
N ILE A 101 -3.68 3.74 -0.76
CA ILE A 101 -3.87 2.50 -0.02
C ILE A 101 -5.07 1.76 -0.58
N ALA A 102 -4.91 0.45 -0.82
CA ALA A 102 -6.03 -0.44 -1.06
C ALA A 102 -6.45 -1.05 0.28
N PHE A 103 -7.68 -0.80 0.71
CA PHE A 103 -8.19 -1.29 2.00
C PHE A 103 -9.71 -1.46 2.00
N GLY A 104 -10.17 -2.65 2.35
CA GLY A 104 -11.59 -3.00 2.37
C GLY A 104 -12.26 -2.89 0.99
N PRO A 105 -13.58 -3.12 0.90
CA PRO A 105 -14.28 -3.16 -0.39
C PRO A 105 -14.67 -1.78 -0.93
N TRP A 106 -14.21 -0.69 -0.31
CA TRP A 106 -14.70 0.67 -0.61
C TRP A 106 -13.67 1.49 -1.35
N THR A 107 -14.11 2.16 -2.40
CA THR A 107 -13.40 3.32 -2.96
C THR A 107 -13.97 4.58 -2.32
N ILE A 108 -13.15 5.30 -1.57
CA ILE A 108 -13.57 6.53 -0.88
C ILE A 108 -13.13 7.75 -1.67
N ASN A 109 -11.87 7.76 -2.08
CA ASN A 109 -11.26 8.84 -2.85
C ASN A 109 -10.13 8.26 -3.70
N ASP A 110 -9.43 9.15 -4.38
CA ASP A 110 -8.30 8.82 -5.26
C ASP A 110 -7.13 8.10 -4.58
N TYR A 111 -7.03 8.18 -3.25
CA TYR A 111 -5.94 7.65 -2.44
C TYR A 111 -6.34 6.48 -1.54
N ILE A 112 -7.64 6.21 -1.38
CA ILE A 112 -8.18 5.06 -0.63
C ILE A 112 -9.12 4.29 -1.55
N THR A 113 -8.61 3.20 -2.10
CA THR A 113 -9.29 2.38 -3.11
C THR A 113 -9.75 1.04 -2.55
N ALA A 114 -10.75 0.45 -3.19
CA ALA A 114 -11.14 -0.92 -2.86
C ALA A 114 -9.96 -1.90 -3.04
N SER A 115 -9.91 -2.89 -2.17
CA SER A 115 -8.97 -4.01 -2.20
C SER A 115 -9.72 -5.33 -2.44
N TYR A 116 -9.01 -6.29 -3.02
CA TYR A 116 -9.42 -7.68 -3.18
C TYR A 116 -9.13 -8.54 -1.93
N SER A 117 -8.73 -7.92 -0.82
CA SER A 117 -8.51 -8.59 0.45
C SER A 117 -9.72 -9.41 0.89
N GLU A 118 -9.46 -10.66 1.30
CA GLU A 118 -10.42 -11.57 1.94
C GLU A 118 -10.20 -11.64 3.45
N ALA A 119 -9.23 -10.88 3.98
CA ALA A 119 -8.88 -10.85 5.39
C ALA A 119 -10.08 -10.37 6.25
N ALA A 120 -10.55 -11.26 7.11
CA ALA A 120 -11.76 -11.05 7.90
C ALA A 120 -11.48 -10.27 9.19
N LEU A 121 -11.30 -8.95 9.07
CA LEU A 121 -11.19 -8.06 10.24
C LEU A 121 -12.58 -7.73 10.84
N PRO A 122 -12.72 -7.60 12.17
CA PRO A 122 -13.98 -7.20 12.79
C PRO A 122 -14.49 -5.83 12.30
N ASN A 123 -15.78 -5.70 12.01
CA ASN A 123 -16.37 -4.48 11.42
C ASN A 123 -16.05 -3.19 12.20
N ASN A 124 -16.03 -3.24 13.53
CA ASN A 124 -15.69 -2.09 14.37
C ASN A 124 -14.21 -1.68 14.22
N VAL A 125 -13.32 -2.64 14.01
CA VAL A 125 -11.89 -2.40 13.73
C VAL A 125 -11.76 -1.75 12.35
N VAL A 126 -12.43 -2.32 11.34
CA VAL A 126 -12.38 -1.82 9.97
C VAL A 126 -12.88 -0.37 9.88
N HIS A 127 -14.02 -0.06 10.51
CA HIS A 127 -14.55 1.30 10.52
C HIS A 127 -13.59 2.29 11.21
N GLY A 128 -12.99 1.90 12.35
CA GLY A 128 -12.03 2.74 13.06
C GLY A 128 -10.76 3.01 12.24
N ILE A 129 -10.25 2.01 11.53
CA ILE A 129 -9.11 2.16 10.61
C ILE A 129 -9.48 3.10 9.46
N LEU A 130 -10.64 2.89 8.83
CA LEU A 130 -11.08 3.67 7.68
C LEU A 130 -11.21 5.16 8.01
N THR A 131 -11.80 5.49 9.16
CA THR A 131 -11.90 6.88 9.63
C THR A 131 -10.52 7.52 9.78
N LYS A 132 -9.57 6.83 10.42
CA LYS A 132 -8.20 7.33 10.59
C LYS A 132 -7.44 7.44 9.26
N LEU A 133 -7.69 6.54 8.31
CA LEU A 133 -7.10 6.63 6.98
C LEU A 133 -7.58 7.88 6.24
N VAL A 134 -8.89 8.17 6.29
CA VAL A 134 -9.45 9.39 5.71
C VAL A 134 -8.85 10.63 6.36
N GLU A 135 -8.82 10.68 7.69
CA GLU A 135 -8.21 11.80 8.44
C GLU A 135 -6.73 12.00 8.07
N ALA A 136 -5.96 10.91 7.93
CA ALA A 136 -4.56 10.98 7.54
C ALA A 136 -4.38 11.48 6.10
N VAL A 137 -5.15 10.95 5.15
CA VAL A 137 -5.10 11.36 3.73
C VAL A 137 -5.48 12.83 3.59
N ASP A 138 -6.59 13.25 4.20
CA ASP A 138 -7.03 14.65 4.15
C ASP A 138 -5.99 15.57 4.81
N GLY A 139 -5.43 15.14 5.94
CA GLY A 139 -4.38 15.87 6.64
C GLY A 139 -3.11 16.05 5.81
N ILE A 140 -2.70 15.02 5.07
CA ILE A 140 -1.56 15.10 4.14
C ILE A 140 -1.87 16.05 2.99
N ILE A 141 -3.04 15.92 2.37
CA ILE A 141 -3.44 16.73 1.20
C ILE A 141 -3.55 18.21 1.57
N ASN A 142 -4.10 18.53 2.74
CA ASN A 142 -4.29 19.91 3.18
C ASN A 142 -3.06 20.50 3.92
N GLY A 143 -2.00 19.70 4.09
CA GLY A 143 -0.75 20.11 4.72
C GLY A 143 -0.79 20.24 6.24
N THR A 144 -1.86 19.81 6.91
CA THR A 144 -1.90 19.74 8.40
C THR A 144 -1.08 18.57 8.93
N ILE A 145 -0.84 17.54 8.10
CA ILE A 145 0.13 16.48 8.31
C ILE A 145 1.22 16.63 7.25
N VAL A 146 2.46 16.81 7.71
CA VAL A 146 3.64 16.86 6.83
C VAL A 146 4.47 15.62 7.09
N ILE A 147 4.73 14.87 6.03
CA ILE A 147 5.65 13.72 6.09
C ILE A 147 7.05 14.27 5.82
N GLU A 148 7.91 14.21 6.83
CA GLU A 148 9.31 14.63 6.70
C GLU A 148 10.07 13.61 5.85
N HIS A 149 10.94 14.13 4.98
CA HIS A 149 11.90 13.33 4.23
C HIS A 149 13.29 13.65 4.77
N GLU A 150 13.97 12.63 5.32
CA GLU A 150 15.39 12.69 5.68
C GLU A 150 16.30 12.67 4.44
#